data_AF-A0AAE2EIG4-F1
#
_entry.id   AF-A0AAE2EIG4-F1
#
_cell.length_a   1.000
_cell.length_b   1.000
_cell.length_c   1.000
_cell.angle_alpha   90.00
_cell.angle_beta   90.00
_cell.angle_gamma   90.00
#
_symmetry.space_group_name_H-M   'P 1'
#
loop_
_entity.id
_entity.type
_entity.pdbx_description
1 polymer ?
#
loop_
_entity_poly.entity_id
_entity_poly.type
_entity_poly.pdbx_seq_one_letter_code
_entity_poly.pdbx_strand_id
1 'polypeptide(L)'
;MTKDPKITAKEILNIIKIDNINSYTNCLTRLRLNIKKNNIDLEKLKSIPNVLGVINVSSNELQIVLGSGFVNKVTEEFSQLLKANNSKDDKFMSASEVGDIVKQNLRTNKNWIQDFFTKFSKIFSPMIIGFIGAGILSGVGGIIQSSYGGTVNLKTAPAVVVSWFNALNLILNIWKNAFIIIVGWRTCEIWGGSGVLGAMTAALFSPVFSNSILPMIVINNKDSINYLGINITNPTTNWLTVGFRPVIKNDQIIFSYPSGNILGALLTAYASLWIEKIIRKFTPGILDTILTPTLTLFLLLIINIFLIIPISGYLYSAVAWFFSNLYTNPFGAFVLSTIFLLSVSFGVHQGFVPIYAILIEKTGVNGLFPILLRFPV
;
A
#
# COMPACT_ATOMS: atom_id res chain seq x y z
N MET A 1 -41.15 -5.88 2.07
CA MET A 1 -40.54 -7.21 1.95
C MET A 1 -39.19 -7.19 2.63
N THR A 2 -39.04 -7.95 3.71
CA THR A 2 -37.82 -8.00 4.51
C THR A 2 -36.70 -8.65 3.70
N LYS A 3 -35.60 -7.91 3.52
CA LYS A 3 -34.38 -8.38 2.86
C LYS A 3 -33.65 -9.36 3.77
N ASP A 4 -34.07 -10.62 3.76
CA ASP A 4 -33.40 -11.66 4.54
C ASP A 4 -32.17 -12.20 3.75
N PRO A 5 -30.94 -11.94 4.23
CA PRO A 5 -29.73 -12.38 3.55
C PRO A 5 -29.57 -13.91 3.53
N LYS A 6 -30.10 -14.61 4.54
CA LYS A 6 -29.94 -16.06 4.71
C LYS A 6 -30.79 -16.84 3.74
N ILE A 7 -32.03 -16.40 3.53
CA ILE A 7 -32.95 -16.97 2.54
C ILE A 7 -32.36 -16.78 1.13
N THR A 8 -31.93 -15.56 0.84
CA THR A 8 -31.32 -15.19 -0.45
C THR A 8 -30.07 -16.04 -0.73
N ALA A 9 -29.18 -16.20 0.25
CA ALA A 9 -27.98 -17.04 0.10
C ALA A 9 -28.31 -18.51 -0.16
N LYS A 10 -29.30 -19.07 0.56
CA LYS A 10 -29.73 -20.46 0.42
C LYS A 10 -30.35 -20.74 -0.96
N GLU A 11 -31.15 -19.82 -1.47
CA GLU A 11 -31.77 -19.93 -2.79
C GLU A 11 -30.72 -19.87 -3.91
N ILE A 12 -29.75 -18.96 -3.81
CA ILE A 12 -28.62 -18.88 -4.75
C ILE A 12 -27.84 -20.21 -4.75
N LEU A 13 -27.56 -20.76 -3.57
CA LEU A 13 -26.80 -22.00 -3.44
C LEU A 13 -27.55 -23.22 -3.98
N ASN A 14 -28.87 -23.29 -3.79
CA ASN A 14 -29.70 -24.37 -4.32
C ASN A 14 -29.69 -24.43 -5.85
N ILE A 15 -29.66 -23.27 -6.52
CA ILE A 15 -29.67 -23.20 -7.98
C ILE A 15 -28.30 -23.51 -8.57
N ILE A 16 -27.24 -22.93 -8.00
CA ILE A 16 -25.87 -23.07 -8.53
C ILE A 16 -25.28 -24.44 -8.17
N LYS A 17 -25.71 -25.02 -7.04
CA LYS A 17 -25.16 -26.19 -6.36
C LYS A 17 -23.74 -25.95 -5.86
N ILE A 18 -23.46 -26.49 -4.68
CA ILE A 18 -22.19 -26.33 -3.97
C ILE A 18 -21.01 -26.84 -4.82
N ASP A 19 -21.16 -28.03 -5.40
CA ASP A 19 -20.08 -28.69 -6.15
C ASP A 19 -19.65 -27.93 -7.41
N ASN A 20 -20.48 -27.01 -7.89
CA ASN A 20 -20.23 -26.22 -9.10
C ASN A 20 -19.47 -24.91 -8.82
N ILE A 21 -19.21 -24.58 -7.56
CA ILE A 21 -18.51 -23.36 -7.15
C ILE A 21 -17.03 -23.68 -6.96
N ASN A 22 -16.14 -22.88 -7.54
CA ASN A 22 -14.69 -22.95 -7.32
C ASN A 22 -14.22 -21.91 -6.29
N SER A 23 -14.72 -20.69 -6.41
CA SER A 23 -14.38 -19.58 -5.53
C SER A 23 -15.46 -18.52 -5.58
N TYR A 24 -15.60 -17.74 -4.53
CA TYR A 24 -16.55 -16.62 -4.48
C TYR A 24 -15.90 -15.38 -3.87
N THR A 25 -16.32 -14.22 -4.35
CA THR A 25 -15.94 -12.90 -3.82
C THR A 25 -17.15 -11.99 -3.89
N ASN A 26 -17.13 -10.88 -3.16
CA ASN A 26 -18.08 -9.80 -3.37
C ASN A 26 -17.37 -8.47 -3.60
N CYS A 27 -17.97 -7.68 -4.46
CA CYS A 27 -17.63 -6.27 -4.63
C CYS A 27 -18.71 -5.40 -3.96
N LEU A 28 -18.71 -4.10 -4.24
CA LEU A 28 -19.61 -3.14 -3.60
C LEU A 28 -21.10 -3.47 -3.74
N THR A 29 -21.53 -4.04 -4.87
CA THR A 29 -22.96 -4.31 -5.15
C THR A 29 -23.25 -5.70 -5.71
N ARG A 30 -22.23 -6.53 -5.92
CA ARG A 30 -22.38 -7.83 -6.60
C ARG A 30 -21.60 -8.95 -5.89
N LEU A 31 -22.25 -10.10 -5.77
CA LEU A 31 -21.61 -11.38 -5.47
C LEU A 31 -21.06 -11.94 -6.79
N ARG A 32 -19.78 -12.28 -6.82
CA ARG A 32 -19.11 -12.85 -8.00
C ARG A 32 -18.70 -14.29 -7.68
N LEU A 33 -19.05 -15.18 -8.58
CA LEU A 33 -18.84 -16.62 -8.44
C LEU A 33 -18.01 -17.11 -9.62
N ASN A 34 -16.96 -17.87 -9.31
CA ASN A 34 -16.25 -18.68 -10.30
C ASN A 34 -16.88 -20.07 -10.30
N ILE A 35 -17.40 -20.50 -11.46
CA ILE A 35 -18.18 -21.72 -11.61
C ILE A 35 -17.48 -22.73 -12.51
N LYS A 36 -17.64 -24.04 -12.22
CA LYS A 36 -17.02 -25.14 -12.98
C LYS A 36 -17.76 -25.44 -14.29
N LYS A 37 -19.09 -25.37 -14.29
CA LYS A 37 -19.97 -25.63 -15.43
C LYS A 37 -20.99 -24.50 -15.57
N ASN A 38 -21.11 -23.95 -16.78
CA ASN A 38 -22.02 -22.85 -17.10
C ASN A 38 -23.48 -23.25 -17.34
N ASN A 39 -23.89 -24.48 -16.97
CA ASN A 39 -25.26 -24.95 -17.17
C ASN A 39 -26.15 -24.53 -15.99
N ILE A 40 -26.28 -23.22 -15.78
CA ILE A 40 -27.04 -22.62 -14.68
C ILE A 40 -28.25 -21.88 -15.25
N ASP A 41 -29.41 -22.07 -14.62
CA ASP A 41 -30.67 -21.42 -14.98
C ASP A 41 -30.68 -19.96 -14.52
N LEU A 42 -30.35 -19.05 -15.44
CA LEU A 42 -30.22 -17.61 -15.17
C LEU A 42 -31.57 -16.95 -14.87
N GLU A 43 -32.67 -17.46 -15.42
CA GLU A 43 -34.01 -16.90 -15.18
C GLU A 43 -34.46 -17.20 -13.76
N LYS A 44 -34.20 -18.42 -13.27
CA LYS A 44 -34.45 -18.76 -11.86
C LYS A 44 -33.64 -17.90 -10.90
N LEU A 45 -32.37 -17.60 -11.21
CA LEU A 45 -31.56 -16.72 -10.37
C LEU A 45 -32.09 -15.27 -10.34
N LYS A 46 -32.63 -14.76 -11.45
CA LYS A 46 -33.27 -13.43 -11.50
C LYS A 46 -34.61 -13.39 -10.76
N SER A 47 -35.29 -14.53 -10.64
CA SER A 47 -36.57 -14.64 -9.93
C SER A 47 -36.44 -14.61 -8.40
N ILE A 48 -35.22 -14.78 -7.87
CA ILE A 48 -34.96 -14.71 -6.44
C ILE A 48 -35.30 -13.31 -5.91
N PRO A 49 -36.12 -13.20 -4.84
CA PRO A 49 -36.37 -11.92 -4.18
C PRO A 49 -35.06 -11.25 -3.77
N ASN A 50 -34.88 -9.97 -4.13
CA ASN A 50 -33.69 -9.15 -3.87
C ASN A 50 -32.49 -9.36 -4.81
N VAL A 51 -32.57 -10.22 -5.82
CA VAL A 51 -31.61 -10.23 -6.93
C VAL A 51 -32.02 -9.19 -7.96
N LEU A 52 -31.21 -8.14 -8.10
CA LEU A 52 -31.46 -7.02 -9.02
C LEU A 52 -31.04 -7.33 -10.45
N GLY A 53 -30.23 -8.37 -10.64
CA GLY A 53 -29.76 -8.79 -11.95
C GLY A 53 -28.73 -9.89 -11.85
N VAL A 54 -28.57 -10.63 -12.95
CA VAL A 54 -27.57 -11.69 -13.10
C VAL A 54 -26.85 -11.43 -14.42
N ILE A 55 -25.53 -11.34 -14.34
CA ILE A 55 -24.65 -11.04 -15.48
C ILE A 55 -23.71 -12.22 -15.65
N ASN A 56 -23.71 -12.80 -16.85
CA ASN A 56 -22.72 -13.79 -17.23
C ASN A 56 -21.57 -13.06 -17.94
N VAL A 57 -20.40 -13.01 -17.32
CA VAL A 57 -19.25 -12.21 -17.81
C VAL A 57 -18.33 -13.05 -18.69
N SER A 58 -18.20 -14.34 -18.38
CA SER A 58 -17.41 -15.30 -19.16
C SER A 58 -17.90 -16.73 -18.88
N SER A 59 -17.42 -17.74 -19.60
CA SER A 59 -17.86 -19.14 -19.45
C SER A 59 -17.79 -19.67 -18.00
N ASN A 60 -16.94 -19.08 -17.16
CA ASN A 60 -16.68 -19.52 -15.80
C ASN A 60 -16.94 -18.43 -14.74
N GLU A 61 -17.47 -17.25 -15.10
CA GLU A 61 -17.70 -16.15 -14.16
C GLU A 61 -19.14 -15.63 -14.20
N LEU A 62 -19.84 -15.80 -13.08
CA LEU A 62 -21.22 -15.35 -12.87
C LEU A 62 -21.26 -14.23 -11.83
N GLN A 63 -21.97 -13.14 -12.11
CA GLN A 63 -22.16 -12.03 -11.18
C GLN A 63 -23.64 -11.83 -10.84
N ILE A 64 -23.97 -11.85 -9.56
CA ILE A 64 -25.31 -11.62 -9.03
C ILE A 64 -25.34 -10.24 -8.39
N VAL A 65 -26.20 -9.35 -8.89
CA VAL A 65 -26.35 -7.99 -8.40
C VAL A 65 -27.32 -7.99 -7.22
N LEU A 66 -26.83 -7.63 -6.03
CA LEU A 66 -27.59 -7.65 -4.76
C LEU A 66 -27.74 -6.25 -4.14
N GLY A 67 -26.98 -5.27 -4.63
CA GLY A 67 -26.98 -3.90 -4.12
C GLY A 67 -26.00 -3.68 -2.96
N SER A 68 -25.74 -2.40 -2.65
CA SER A 68 -24.74 -1.98 -1.68
C SER A 68 -25.10 -2.37 -0.25
N GLY A 69 -24.14 -2.93 0.48
CA GLY A 69 -24.30 -3.36 1.88
C GLY A 69 -25.05 -4.68 2.06
N PHE A 70 -26.10 -4.94 1.27
CA PHE A 70 -26.83 -6.23 1.30
C PHE A 70 -25.97 -7.38 0.79
N VAL A 71 -25.15 -7.13 -0.24
CA VAL A 71 -24.21 -8.11 -0.79
C VAL A 71 -23.26 -8.69 0.28
N ASN A 72 -22.78 -7.88 1.22
CA ASN A 72 -21.86 -8.33 2.27
C ASN A 72 -22.52 -9.36 3.19
N LYS A 73 -23.74 -9.06 3.63
CA LYS A 73 -24.54 -9.94 4.51
C LYS A 73 -24.89 -11.26 3.81
N VAL A 74 -25.29 -11.18 2.54
CA VAL A 74 -25.58 -12.39 1.74
C VAL A 74 -24.31 -13.23 1.55
N THR A 75 -23.17 -12.60 1.30
CA THR A 75 -21.89 -13.31 1.08
C THR A 75 -21.40 -14.01 2.34
N GLU A 76 -21.64 -13.43 3.51
CA GLU A 76 -21.32 -14.02 4.81
C GLU A 76 -22.18 -15.27 5.09
N GLU A 77 -23.50 -15.17 4.93
CA GLU A 77 -24.42 -16.31 5.04
C GLU A 77 -24.10 -17.41 4.00
N PHE A 78 -23.78 -16.99 2.77
CA PHE A 78 -23.36 -17.89 1.70
C PHE A 78 -22.07 -18.65 2.05
N SER A 79 -21.10 -17.96 2.67
CA SER A 79 -19.87 -18.58 3.17
C SER A 79 -20.14 -19.61 4.26
N GLN A 80 -21.03 -19.30 5.20
CA GLN A 80 -21.39 -20.21 6.29
C GLN A 80 -22.08 -21.47 5.76
N LEU A 81 -22.97 -21.32 4.78
CA LEU A 81 -23.66 -22.46 4.14
C LEU A 81 -22.73 -23.37 3.33
N LEU A 82 -21.69 -22.80 2.71
CA LEU A 82 -20.66 -23.58 2.01
C LEU A 82 -19.81 -24.39 3.01
N LYS A 83 -19.34 -23.75 4.09
CA LYS A 83 -18.54 -24.41 5.14
C LYS A 83 -19.30 -25.50 5.89
N ALA A 84 -20.61 -25.33 6.07
CA ALA A 84 -21.44 -26.33 6.75
C ALA A 84 -21.66 -27.61 5.93
N ASN A 85 -21.53 -27.55 4.60
CA ASN A 85 -21.86 -28.65 3.70
C ASN A 85 -20.64 -29.31 3.04
N ASN A 86 -19.45 -28.71 3.09
CA ASN A 86 -18.21 -29.28 2.56
C ASN A 86 -17.04 -29.06 3.51
N SER A 87 -16.36 -30.14 3.90
CA SER A 87 -15.08 -30.10 4.65
C SER A 87 -13.87 -29.78 3.75
N LYS A 88 -14.08 -29.14 2.59
CA LYS A 88 -13.02 -28.67 1.68
C LYS A 88 -13.05 -27.15 1.60
N ASP A 89 -11.86 -26.55 1.70
CA ASP A 89 -11.57 -25.12 1.75
C ASP A 89 -12.01 -24.35 0.47
N ASP A 90 -13.31 -24.13 0.29
CA ASP A 90 -13.79 -23.10 -0.65
C ASP A 90 -13.62 -21.72 0.03
N LYS A 91 -12.49 -21.05 -0.26
CA LYS A 91 -12.14 -19.76 0.35
C LYS A 91 -12.92 -18.60 -0.29
N PHE A 92 -13.49 -17.75 0.58
CA PHE A 92 -13.84 -16.38 0.21
C PHE A 92 -12.56 -15.65 -0.23
N MET A 93 -12.56 -15.12 -1.44
CA MET A 93 -11.42 -14.42 -2.01
C MET A 93 -11.70 -12.91 -2.07
N SER A 94 -10.72 -12.07 -1.78
CA SER A 94 -10.83 -10.63 -1.99
C SER A 94 -10.92 -10.32 -3.50
N ALA A 95 -11.53 -9.19 -3.87
CA ALA A 95 -11.57 -8.73 -5.26
C ALA A 95 -10.15 -8.60 -5.88
N SER A 96 -9.13 -8.36 -5.05
CA SER A 96 -7.72 -8.38 -5.48
C SER A 96 -7.24 -9.79 -5.83
N GLU A 97 -7.64 -10.81 -5.06
CA GLU A 97 -7.20 -12.20 -5.26
C GLU A 97 -7.89 -12.83 -6.48
N VAL A 98 -9.14 -12.45 -6.75
CA VAL A 98 -9.82 -12.83 -8.00
C VAL A 98 -9.17 -12.16 -9.21
N GLY A 99 -8.78 -10.89 -9.09
CA GLY A 99 -7.99 -10.20 -10.13
C GLY A 99 -6.66 -10.89 -10.42
N ASP A 100 -6.00 -11.45 -9.39
CA ASP A 100 -4.77 -12.21 -9.55
C ASP A 100 -4.99 -13.57 -10.26
N ILE A 101 -6.08 -14.29 -9.95
CA ILE A 101 -6.44 -15.54 -10.64
C ILE A 101 -6.79 -15.31 -12.11
N VAL A 102 -7.56 -14.25 -12.42
CA VAL A 102 -7.92 -13.92 -13.80
C VAL A 102 -6.68 -13.53 -14.61
N LYS A 103 -5.73 -12.77 -14.02
CA LYS A 103 -4.43 -12.50 -14.65
C LYS A 103 -3.57 -13.76 -14.81
N GLN A 104 -3.68 -14.71 -13.89
CA GLN A 104 -2.95 -15.98 -13.93
C GLN A 104 -3.47 -16.89 -15.05
N ASN A 105 -4.77 -16.89 -15.31
CA ASN A 105 -5.41 -17.65 -16.40
C ASN A 105 -5.19 -17.03 -17.80
N LEU A 106 -4.68 -15.79 -17.88
CA LEU A 106 -4.40 -15.09 -19.14
C LEU A 106 -2.93 -15.18 -19.61
N ARG A 107 -2.11 -16.07 -19.04
CA ARG A 107 -0.65 -16.09 -19.31
C ARG A 107 -0.19 -17.27 -20.17
N THR A 108 0.01 -17.01 -21.46
CA THR A 108 0.87 -17.80 -22.35
C THR A 108 2.25 -17.18 -22.61
N ASN A 109 2.69 -16.15 -21.86
CA ASN A 109 4.10 -15.74 -21.91
C ASN A 109 4.57 -15.07 -20.60
N LYS A 110 5.50 -15.70 -19.89
CA LYS A 110 6.09 -15.15 -18.65
C LYS A 110 7.15 -14.11 -19.01
N ASN A 111 6.76 -12.84 -19.11
CA ASN A 111 7.72 -11.74 -19.09
C ASN A 111 8.14 -11.43 -17.65
N TRP A 112 9.46 -11.42 -17.37
CA TRP A 112 10.02 -11.16 -16.04
C TRP A 112 9.53 -9.85 -15.42
N ILE A 113 9.32 -8.82 -16.25
CA ILE A 113 8.75 -7.52 -15.88
C ILE A 113 7.35 -7.69 -15.29
N GLN A 114 6.53 -8.54 -15.91
CA GLN A 114 5.18 -8.80 -15.45
C GLN A 114 5.17 -9.53 -14.09
N ASP A 115 6.10 -10.46 -13.85
CA ASP A 115 6.26 -11.12 -12.55
C ASP A 115 6.68 -10.13 -11.47
N PHE A 116 7.65 -9.27 -11.76
CA PHE A 116 8.08 -8.20 -10.86
C PHE A 116 6.91 -7.29 -10.47
N PHE A 117 6.16 -6.74 -11.44
CA PHE A 117 5.00 -5.89 -11.13
C PHE A 117 3.88 -6.64 -10.40
N THR A 118 3.74 -7.95 -10.63
CA THR A 118 2.76 -8.76 -9.89
C THR A 118 3.16 -8.88 -8.42
N LYS A 119 4.42 -9.23 -8.14
CA LYS A 119 4.96 -9.29 -6.77
C LYS A 119 4.91 -7.93 -6.09
N PHE A 120 5.30 -6.87 -6.79
CA PHE A 120 5.25 -5.51 -6.30
C PHE A 120 3.83 -5.07 -5.94
N SER A 121 2.83 -5.37 -6.78
CA SER A 121 1.44 -5.05 -6.49
C SER A 121 0.93 -5.77 -5.24
N LYS A 122 1.34 -7.04 -5.04
CA LYS A 122 0.96 -7.84 -3.87
C LYS A 122 1.46 -7.28 -2.54
N ILE A 123 2.50 -6.42 -2.55
CA ILE A 123 2.95 -5.71 -1.35
C ILE A 123 1.78 -4.84 -0.84
N PHE A 124 1.19 -4.06 -1.74
CA PHE A 124 0.24 -2.99 -1.40
C PHE A 124 -1.22 -3.43 -1.39
N SER A 125 -1.60 -4.50 -2.07
CA SER A 125 -3.01 -4.95 -2.18
C SER A 125 -3.75 -5.06 -0.82
N PRO A 126 -3.17 -5.68 0.23
CA PRO A 126 -3.85 -5.77 1.53
C PRO A 126 -3.99 -4.42 2.25
N MET A 127 -3.18 -3.42 1.91
CA MET A 127 -3.14 -2.12 2.59
C MET A 127 -4.15 -1.11 2.04
N ILE A 128 -4.81 -1.40 0.92
CA ILE A 128 -5.79 -0.51 0.27
C ILE A 128 -6.91 -0.10 1.23
N ILE A 129 -7.45 -1.04 2.01
CA ILE A 129 -8.55 -0.75 2.96
C ILE A 129 -8.09 0.26 4.02
N GLY A 130 -6.87 0.08 4.54
CA GLY A 130 -6.27 1.01 5.50
C GLY A 130 -6.06 2.40 4.92
N PHE A 131 -5.63 2.50 3.66
CA PHE A 131 -5.46 3.78 2.97
C PHE A 131 -6.76 4.54 2.75
N ILE A 132 -7.84 3.84 2.41
CA ILE A 132 -9.15 4.47 2.22
C ILE A 132 -9.59 5.11 3.54
N GLY A 133 -9.53 4.36 4.65
CA GLY A 133 -9.88 4.88 5.97
C GLY A 133 -9.01 6.05 6.40
N ALA A 134 -7.68 5.90 6.33
CA ALA A 134 -6.73 6.95 6.70
C ALA A 134 -6.85 8.20 5.82
N GLY A 135 -7.15 8.04 4.53
CA GLY A 135 -7.35 9.12 3.58
C GLY A 135 -8.61 9.95 3.89
N ILE A 136 -9.74 9.28 4.12
CA ILE A 136 -11.00 9.95 4.51
C ILE A 136 -10.80 10.72 5.82
N LEU A 137 -10.18 10.09 6.82
CA LEU A 137 -9.90 10.72 8.11
C LEU A 137 -8.92 11.89 7.99
N SER A 138 -7.89 11.78 7.15
CA SER A 138 -7.01 12.91 6.84
C SER A 138 -7.76 14.06 6.16
N GLY A 139 -8.72 13.75 5.28
CA GLY A 139 -9.60 14.74 4.64
C GLY A 139 -10.48 15.49 5.65
N VAL A 140 -11.07 14.76 6.61
CA VAL A 140 -11.80 15.37 7.74
C VAL A 140 -10.89 16.29 8.54
N GLY A 141 -9.66 15.84 8.85
CA GLY A 141 -8.64 16.68 9.49
C GLY A 141 -8.34 17.95 8.69
N GLY A 142 -8.21 17.85 7.36
CA GLY A 142 -7.99 18.98 6.47
C GLY A 142 -9.16 19.98 6.44
N ILE A 143 -10.41 19.52 6.51
CA ILE A 143 -11.60 20.37 6.59
C ILE A 143 -11.62 21.13 7.91
N ILE A 144 -11.34 20.44 9.03
CA ILE A 144 -11.21 21.08 10.34
C ILE A 144 -10.14 22.16 10.26
N GLN A 145 -8.96 21.82 9.73
CA GLN A 145 -7.86 22.75 9.58
C GLN A 145 -8.20 23.98 8.72
N SER A 146 -8.88 23.77 7.59
CA SER A 146 -9.30 24.84 6.68
C SER A 146 -10.34 25.77 7.31
N SER A 147 -11.25 25.22 8.13
CA SER A 147 -12.30 25.99 8.83
C SER A 147 -11.74 27.00 9.84
N TYR A 148 -10.49 26.83 10.28
CA TYR A 148 -9.80 27.71 11.24
C TYR A 148 -8.59 28.44 10.62
N GLY A 149 -8.63 28.74 9.31
CA GLY A 149 -7.61 29.55 8.65
C GLY A 149 -6.40 28.77 8.13
N GLY A 150 -6.57 27.48 7.82
CA GLY A 150 -5.56 26.67 7.11
C GLY A 150 -4.44 26.10 8.01
N THR A 151 -4.27 26.63 9.22
CA THR A 151 -3.58 25.95 10.33
C THR A 151 -4.51 26.04 11.51
N VAL A 152 -4.86 24.91 12.16
CA VAL A 152 -5.57 24.95 13.44
C VAL A 152 -4.66 25.67 14.43
N ASN A 153 -4.82 26.98 14.52
CA ASN A 153 -3.98 27.80 15.35
C ASN A 153 -4.49 27.63 16.78
N LEU A 154 -3.60 27.16 17.66
CA LEU A 154 -3.86 26.90 19.08
C LEU A 154 -4.44 28.13 19.81
N LYS A 155 -4.33 29.32 19.22
CA LYS A 155 -4.80 30.59 19.79
C LYS A 155 -6.20 31.02 19.34
N THR A 156 -6.74 30.50 18.23
CA THR A 156 -8.03 30.98 17.66
C THR A 156 -9.12 29.92 17.61
N ALA A 157 -8.78 28.64 17.60
CA ALA A 157 -9.76 27.55 17.59
C ALA A 157 -10.23 27.18 19.01
N PRO A 158 -11.50 26.77 19.21
CA PRO A 158 -11.96 26.25 20.48
C PRO A 158 -11.11 25.06 20.96
N ALA A 159 -10.82 24.99 22.27
CA ALA A 159 -9.96 23.96 22.85
C ALA A 159 -10.41 22.52 22.52
N VAL A 160 -11.72 22.29 22.44
CA VAL A 160 -12.30 20.99 22.04
C VAL A 160 -11.88 20.60 20.62
N VAL A 161 -11.93 21.55 19.68
CA VAL A 161 -11.56 21.30 18.27
C VAL A 161 -10.07 21.00 18.15
N VAL A 162 -9.25 21.79 18.82
CA VAL A 162 -7.80 21.58 18.87
C VAL A 162 -7.47 20.18 19.40
N SER A 163 -8.14 19.77 20.48
CA SER A 163 -7.89 18.48 21.13
C SER A 163 -8.25 17.30 20.22
N TRP A 164 -9.42 17.33 19.59
CA TRP A 164 -9.84 16.30 18.64
C TRP A 164 -8.99 16.28 17.37
N PHE A 165 -8.60 17.45 16.87
CA PHE A 165 -7.70 17.54 15.72
C PHE A 165 -6.32 16.94 16.03
N ASN A 166 -5.75 17.24 17.20
CA ASN A 166 -4.48 16.66 17.63
C ASN A 166 -4.59 15.14 17.84
N ALA A 167 -5.67 14.65 18.44
CA ALA A 167 -5.92 13.22 18.59
C ALA A 167 -6.02 12.51 17.23
N LEU A 168 -6.77 13.09 16.29
CA LEU A 168 -6.89 12.58 14.92
C LEU A 168 -5.53 12.53 14.22
N ASN A 169 -4.75 13.62 14.27
CA ASN A 169 -3.42 13.68 13.66
C ASN A 169 -2.45 12.68 14.29
N LEU A 170 -2.51 12.49 15.60
CA LEU A 170 -1.69 11.50 16.29
C LEU A 170 -1.99 10.08 15.79
N ILE A 171 -3.28 9.70 15.75
CA ILE A 171 -3.72 8.39 15.25
C ILE A 171 -3.30 8.19 13.79
N LEU A 172 -3.53 9.19 12.94
CA LEU A 172 -3.11 9.16 11.54
C LEU A 172 -1.60 9.04 11.38
N ASN A 173 -0.82 9.71 12.23
CA ASN A 173 0.63 9.60 12.23
C ASN A 173 1.08 8.19 12.62
N ILE A 174 0.49 7.58 13.65
CA ILE A 174 0.78 6.19 14.05
C ILE A 174 0.56 5.24 12.87
N TRP A 175 -0.57 5.35 12.17
CA TRP A 175 -0.87 4.49 11.02
C TRP A 175 0.07 4.70 9.85
N LYS A 176 0.44 5.95 9.53
CA LYS A 176 1.43 6.26 8.49
C LYS A 176 2.80 5.63 8.79
N ASN A 177 3.19 5.58 10.06
CA ASN A 177 4.45 4.97 10.47
C ASN A 177 4.39 3.43 10.42
N ALA A 178 3.31 2.84 10.95
CA ALA A 178 3.08 1.39 10.87
C ALA A 178 3.07 0.90 9.41
N PHE A 179 2.52 1.70 8.50
CA PHE A 179 2.50 1.40 7.08
C PHE A 179 3.90 1.15 6.49
N ILE A 180 4.90 1.97 6.81
CA ILE A 180 6.28 1.79 6.31
C ILE A 180 6.85 0.44 6.76
N ILE A 181 6.58 0.06 8.01
CA ILE A 181 7.03 -1.20 8.61
C ILE A 181 6.35 -2.39 7.93
N ILE A 182 5.03 -2.30 7.69
CA ILE A 182 4.26 -3.35 7.01
C ILE A 182 4.75 -3.51 5.56
N VAL A 183 5.09 -2.42 4.86
CA VAL A 183 5.70 -2.49 3.53
C VAL A 183 6.99 -3.31 3.56
N GLY A 184 7.88 -3.04 4.52
CA GLY A 184 9.11 -3.82 4.70
C GLY A 184 8.83 -5.30 4.96
N TRP A 185 7.90 -5.59 5.88
CA TRP A 185 7.47 -6.96 6.18
C TRP A 185 6.99 -7.70 4.93
N ARG A 186 6.03 -7.10 4.22
CA ARG A 186 5.39 -7.71 3.05
C ARG A 186 6.36 -7.88 1.89
N THR A 187 7.30 -6.97 1.73
CA THR A 187 8.38 -7.08 0.74
C THR A 187 9.23 -8.32 1.00
N CYS A 188 9.63 -8.56 2.24
CA CYS A 188 10.40 -9.77 2.54
C CYS A 188 9.59 -11.05 2.34
N GLU A 189 8.33 -11.09 2.80
CA GLU A 189 7.48 -12.29 2.64
C GLU A 189 7.25 -12.64 1.17
N ILE A 190 6.95 -11.65 0.31
CA ILE A 190 6.63 -11.89 -1.10
C ILE A 190 7.85 -12.39 -1.89
N TRP A 191 9.06 -11.99 -1.50
CA TRP A 191 10.31 -12.43 -2.12
C TRP A 191 10.99 -13.59 -1.36
N GLY A 192 10.31 -14.16 -0.36
CA GLY A 192 10.70 -15.42 0.28
C GLY A 192 11.80 -15.30 1.34
N GLY A 193 11.82 -14.23 2.13
CA GLY A 193 12.63 -14.16 3.35
C GLY A 193 11.85 -13.70 4.56
N SER A 194 12.56 -13.34 5.64
CA SER A 194 11.94 -13.05 6.93
C SER A 194 11.20 -11.71 6.93
N GLY A 195 9.87 -11.76 7.08
CA GLY A 195 9.04 -10.56 7.25
C GLY A 195 9.46 -9.70 8.43
N VAL A 196 9.88 -10.33 9.54
CA VAL A 196 10.33 -9.62 10.74
C VAL A 196 11.60 -8.79 10.47
N LEU A 197 12.59 -9.36 9.78
CA LEU A 197 13.81 -8.62 9.41
C LEU A 197 13.50 -7.46 8.45
N GLY A 198 12.57 -7.68 7.52
CA GLY A 198 12.07 -6.62 6.63
C GLY A 198 11.41 -5.47 7.40
N ALA A 199 10.56 -5.79 8.39
CA ALA A 199 9.91 -4.79 9.24
C ALA A 199 10.91 -4.00 10.09
N MET A 200 11.84 -4.68 10.76
CA MET A 200 12.83 -4.05 11.62
C MET A 200 13.71 -3.06 10.85
N THR A 201 14.11 -3.44 9.63
CA THR A 201 14.98 -2.59 8.80
C THR A 201 14.20 -1.45 8.15
N ALA A 202 12.97 -1.69 7.69
CA ALA A 202 12.08 -0.65 7.19
C ALA A 202 11.68 0.38 8.26
N ALA A 203 11.65 -0.01 9.54
CA ALA A 203 11.37 0.92 10.64
C ALA A 203 12.33 2.12 10.66
N LEU A 204 13.58 1.95 10.20
CA LEU A 204 14.57 3.04 10.09
C LEU A 204 14.12 4.19 9.18
N PHE A 205 13.23 3.90 8.23
CA PHE A 205 12.66 4.86 7.28
C PHE A 205 11.32 5.43 7.74
N SER A 206 10.79 4.94 8.86
CA SER A 206 9.56 5.47 9.45
C SER A 206 9.87 6.81 10.13
N PRO A 207 9.11 7.89 9.88
CA PRO A 207 9.35 9.21 10.48
C PRO A 207 9.56 9.22 12.00
N VAL A 208 8.80 8.42 12.76
CA VAL A 208 8.89 8.35 14.22
C VAL A 208 10.22 7.75 14.68
N PHE A 209 10.58 6.57 14.19
CA PHE A 209 11.81 5.89 14.57
C PHE A 209 13.04 6.56 13.98
N SER A 210 12.87 7.21 12.83
CA SER A 210 13.96 7.93 12.20
C SER A 210 14.40 9.17 12.96
N ASN A 211 13.51 9.83 13.70
CA ASN A 211 13.95 10.90 14.59
C ASN A 211 14.97 10.41 15.63
N SER A 212 14.99 9.11 15.95
CA SER A 212 15.99 8.51 16.84
C SER A 212 17.36 8.31 16.19
N ILE A 213 17.47 8.31 14.85
CA ILE A 213 18.77 8.23 14.16
C ILE A 213 19.40 9.61 13.93
N LEU A 214 18.61 10.70 14.00
CA LEU A 214 19.09 12.08 13.83
C LEU A 214 20.27 12.51 14.72
N PRO A 215 20.45 12.03 15.96
CA PRO A 215 21.63 12.37 16.76
C PRO A 215 22.98 12.00 16.11
N MET A 216 22.98 11.18 15.05
CA MET A 216 24.18 10.94 14.24
C MET A 216 24.62 12.17 13.42
N ILE A 217 23.74 13.17 13.29
CA ILE A 217 23.97 14.47 12.63
C ILE A 217 24.02 15.55 13.71
N VAL A 218 25.19 16.13 13.94
CA VAL A 218 25.37 17.28 14.84
C VAL A 218 25.59 18.53 14.00
N ILE A 219 24.79 19.57 14.22
CA ILE A 219 24.91 20.82 13.48
C ILE A 219 26.05 21.63 14.11
N ASN A 220 27.10 21.92 13.34
CA ASN A 220 28.22 22.73 13.82
C ASN A 220 27.94 24.22 13.57
N ASN A 221 27.63 24.57 12.32
CA ASN A 221 27.33 25.94 11.84
C ASN A 221 26.19 25.88 10.80
N LYS A 222 25.78 27.04 10.26
CA LYS A 222 24.71 27.12 9.24
C LYS A 222 24.94 26.21 8.01
N ASP A 223 26.19 26.07 7.57
CA ASP A 223 26.54 25.36 6.32
C ASP A 223 27.38 24.08 6.52
N SER A 224 27.63 23.70 7.77
CA SER A 224 28.44 22.51 8.10
C SER A 224 27.83 21.68 9.22
N ILE A 225 27.79 20.38 9.00
CA ILE A 225 27.35 19.40 10.00
C ILE A 225 28.46 18.39 10.27
N ASN A 226 28.33 17.66 11.36
CA ASN A 226 29.12 16.50 11.69
C ASN A 226 28.23 15.26 11.56
N TYR A 227 28.59 14.32 10.69
CA TYR A 227 27.89 13.06 10.51
C TYR A 227 28.80 11.91 10.95
N LEU A 228 28.46 11.25 12.06
CA LEU A 228 29.28 10.17 12.64
C LEU A 228 30.76 10.54 12.86
N GLY A 229 31.05 11.80 13.20
CA GLY A 229 32.42 12.30 13.39
C GLY A 229 33.06 12.88 12.13
N ILE A 230 32.42 12.78 10.96
CA ILE A 230 32.87 13.35 9.70
C ILE A 230 32.28 14.76 9.52
N ASN A 231 33.14 15.77 9.40
CA ASN A 231 32.70 17.12 9.07
C ASN A 231 32.29 17.20 7.59
N ILE A 232 31.06 17.64 7.35
CA ILE A 232 30.47 17.78 6.02
C ILE A 232 30.12 19.24 5.78
N THR A 233 30.76 19.83 4.77
CA THR A 233 30.38 21.11 4.16
C THR A 233 29.34 20.87 3.07
N ASN A 234 28.28 21.69 2.99
CA ASN A 234 27.17 21.55 2.04
C ASN A 234 26.34 20.27 2.21
N PRO A 235 25.65 20.11 3.35
CA PRO A 235 25.01 18.85 3.72
C PRO A 235 23.78 18.51 2.86
N THR A 236 23.23 19.45 2.09
CA THR A 236 22.11 19.20 1.18
C THR A 236 22.48 18.46 -0.10
N THR A 237 23.76 18.47 -0.47
CA THR A 237 24.28 17.86 -1.71
C THR A 237 25.27 16.73 -1.44
N ASN A 238 25.75 16.59 -0.20
CA ASN A 238 26.69 15.54 0.16
C ASN A 238 26.02 14.15 0.15
N TRP A 239 26.74 13.16 -0.38
CA TRP A 239 26.28 11.77 -0.47
C TRP A 239 25.73 11.23 0.86
N LEU A 240 26.41 11.48 1.98
CA LEU A 240 26.03 10.88 3.27
C LEU A 240 24.74 11.47 3.84
N THR A 241 24.35 12.65 3.41
CA THR A 241 23.28 13.44 4.04
C THR A 241 22.14 13.80 3.11
N VAL A 242 22.31 13.66 1.79
CA VAL A 242 21.26 13.85 0.76
C VAL A 242 20.04 12.95 0.97
N GLY A 243 20.24 11.81 1.63
CA GLY A 243 19.19 10.89 2.00
C GLY A 243 18.24 11.42 3.06
N PHE A 244 18.63 12.42 3.84
CA PHE A 244 17.81 13.01 4.90
C PHE A 244 17.08 14.25 4.42
N ARG A 245 15.87 14.48 4.93
CA ARG A 245 15.09 15.66 4.56
C ARG A 245 15.61 16.90 5.30
N PRO A 246 16.08 17.95 4.59
CA PRO A 246 16.43 19.20 5.24
C PRO A 246 15.17 20.00 5.63
N VAL A 247 15.21 20.60 6.81
CA VAL A 247 14.18 21.48 7.37
C VAL A 247 14.88 22.74 7.86
N ILE A 248 14.50 23.90 7.34
CA ILE A 248 15.06 25.17 7.77
C ILE A 248 14.27 25.65 8.99
N LYS A 249 14.94 25.79 10.12
CA LYS A 249 14.36 26.35 11.35
C LYS A 249 15.30 27.44 11.87
N ASN A 250 14.78 28.67 12.01
CA ASN A 250 15.54 29.83 12.51
C ASN A 250 16.89 30.04 11.77
N ASP A 251 16.89 30.05 10.44
CA ASP A 251 18.09 30.17 9.59
C ASP A 251 19.17 29.09 9.79
N GLN A 252 18.82 27.94 10.38
CA GLN A 252 19.67 26.77 10.46
C GLN A 252 19.04 25.59 9.73
N ILE A 253 19.88 24.83 9.02
CA ILE A 253 19.48 23.58 8.37
C ILE A 253 19.47 22.48 9.43
N ILE A 254 18.30 21.94 9.74
CA ILE A 254 18.11 20.78 10.59
C ILE A 254 17.68 19.61 9.70
N PHE A 255 18.20 18.42 9.94
CA PHE A 255 17.74 17.23 9.24
C PHE A 255 16.58 16.58 9.98
N SER A 256 15.64 16.02 9.21
CA SER A 256 14.57 15.16 9.71
C SER A 256 14.75 13.75 9.15
N TYR A 257 13.68 12.96 9.05
CA TYR A 257 13.74 11.58 8.60
C TYR A 257 14.24 11.41 7.15
N PRO A 258 14.72 10.20 6.75
CA PRO A 258 15.09 9.87 5.39
C PRO A 258 14.00 10.19 4.37
N SER A 259 14.39 10.96 3.36
CA SER A 259 13.63 11.23 2.17
C SER A 259 13.35 9.93 1.41
N GLY A 260 12.15 9.80 0.85
CA GLY A 260 11.74 8.58 0.16
C GLY A 260 11.52 7.39 1.09
N ASN A 261 11.10 7.63 2.33
CA ASN A 261 10.70 6.63 3.34
C ASN A 261 10.19 5.27 2.80
N ILE A 262 9.22 5.24 1.90
CA ILE A 262 8.70 3.99 1.33
C ILE A 262 9.71 3.31 0.40
N LEU A 263 10.39 4.07 -0.46
CA LEU A 263 11.42 3.54 -1.38
C LEU A 263 12.60 2.98 -0.59
N GLY A 264 13.06 3.73 0.42
CA GLY A 264 14.09 3.27 1.34
C GLY A 264 13.69 2.00 2.08
N ALA A 265 12.46 1.93 2.59
CA ALA A 265 11.91 0.73 3.23
C ALA A 265 11.88 -0.50 2.29
N LEU A 266 11.46 -0.31 1.04
CA LEU A 266 11.47 -1.36 0.02
C LEU A 266 12.90 -1.83 -0.29
N LEU A 267 13.83 -0.89 -0.46
CA LEU A 267 15.23 -1.18 -0.77
C LEU A 267 15.92 -1.92 0.38
N THR A 268 15.73 -1.48 1.63
CA THR A 268 16.35 -2.16 2.78
C THR A 268 15.74 -3.53 3.02
N ALA A 269 14.42 -3.70 2.84
CA ALA A 269 13.79 -5.01 2.96
C ALA A 269 14.29 -5.94 1.85
N TYR A 270 14.44 -5.45 0.62
CA TYR A 270 15.02 -6.26 -0.45
C TYR A 270 16.50 -6.60 -0.18
N ALA A 271 17.29 -5.64 0.30
CA ALA A 271 18.69 -5.87 0.67
C ALA A 271 18.82 -6.89 1.82
N SER A 272 17.90 -6.89 2.79
CA SER A 272 17.93 -7.83 3.90
C SER A 272 17.82 -9.28 3.42
N LEU A 273 17.02 -9.54 2.37
CA LEU A 273 16.91 -10.88 1.78
C LEU A 273 18.23 -11.41 1.23
N TRP A 274 19.02 -10.52 0.63
CA TRP A 274 20.31 -10.88 0.03
C TRP A 274 21.39 -11.04 1.11
N ILE A 275 21.45 -10.09 2.04
CA ILE A 275 22.43 -10.08 3.13
C ILE A 275 22.21 -11.26 4.08
N GLU A 276 20.97 -11.54 4.48
CA GLU A 276 20.62 -12.68 5.33
C GLU A 276 21.09 -14.00 4.69
N LYS A 277 20.84 -14.19 3.39
CA LYS A 277 21.28 -15.39 2.65
C LYS A 277 22.79 -15.54 2.62
N ILE A 278 23.51 -14.44 2.45
CA ILE A 278 24.98 -14.45 2.46
C ILE A 278 25.50 -14.84 3.84
N ILE A 279 25.01 -14.18 4.88
CA ILE A 279 25.46 -14.44 6.26
C ILE A 279 25.17 -15.89 6.64
N ARG A 280 23.97 -16.39 6.35
CA ARG A 280 23.57 -17.78 6.60
C ARG A 280 24.47 -18.80 5.92
N LYS A 281 25.13 -18.46 4.81
CA LYS A 281 26.11 -19.33 4.13
C LYS A 281 27.41 -19.48 4.93
N PHE A 282 27.79 -18.46 5.71
CA PHE A 282 29.02 -18.45 6.51
C PHE A 282 28.77 -18.82 7.98
N THR A 283 27.54 -18.73 8.46
CA THR A 283 27.20 -19.08 9.84
C THR A 283 27.12 -20.59 10.06
N PRO A 284 27.83 -21.16 11.07
CA PRO A 284 27.67 -22.55 11.47
C PRO A 284 26.24 -22.83 11.99
N GLY A 285 25.67 -24.00 11.66
CA GLY A 285 24.27 -24.32 11.97
C GLY A 285 23.87 -24.17 13.46
N ILE A 286 24.79 -24.44 14.40
CA ILE A 286 24.54 -24.29 15.84
C ILE A 286 24.36 -22.82 16.27
N LEU A 287 24.98 -21.88 15.53
CA LEU A 287 24.93 -20.45 15.82
C LEU A 287 23.91 -19.71 14.95
N ASP A 288 23.33 -20.36 13.95
CA ASP A 288 22.47 -19.73 12.94
C ASP A 288 21.31 -18.93 13.54
N THR A 289 20.65 -19.49 14.56
CA THR A 289 19.50 -18.86 15.22
C THR A 289 19.85 -17.53 15.93
N ILE A 290 21.12 -17.33 16.31
CA ILE A 290 21.58 -16.14 17.05
C ILE A 290 22.40 -15.23 16.13
N LEU A 291 23.40 -15.79 15.46
CA LEU A 291 24.41 -15.05 14.73
C LEU A 291 23.85 -14.48 13.42
N THR A 292 23.04 -15.25 12.69
CA THR A 292 22.50 -14.81 11.39
C THR A 292 21.63 -13.56 11.52
N PRO A 293 20.58 -13.49 12.37
CA PRO A 293 19.78 -12.28 12.51
C PRO A 293 20.59 -11.11 13.08
N THR A 294 21.49 -11.36 14.04
CA THR A 294 22.32 -10.32 14.67
C THR A 294 23.26 -9.67 13.66
N LEU A 295 24.03 -10.47 12.91
CA LEU A 295 24.93 -9.97 11.88
C LEU A 295 24.16 -9.32 10.73
N THR A 296 22.99 -9.85 10.37
CA THR A 296 22.14 -9.29 9.30
C THR A 296 21.71 -7.87 9.67
N LEU A 297 21.16 -7.68 10.87
CA LEU A 297 20.74 -6.36 11.33
C LEU A 297 21.92 -5.40 11.48
N PHE A 298 23.06 -5.87 12.01
CA PHE A 298 24.26 -5.04 12.16
C PHE A 298 24.82 -4.58 10.82
N LEU A 299 24.96 -5.48 9.84
CA LEU A 299 25.42 -5.10 8.50
C LEU A 299 24.42 -4.20 7.79
N LEU A 300 23.11 -4.47 7.93
CA LEU A 300 22.08 -3.61 7.39
C LEU A 300 22.08 -2.22 8.02
N LEU A 301 22.40 -2.07 9.30
CA LEU A 301 22.53 -0.76 9.93
C LEU A 301 23.59 0.09 9.21
N ILE A 302 24.77 -0.48 8.99
CA ILE A 302 25.88 0.18 8.29
C ILE A 302 25.49 0.49 6.84
N ILE A 303 24.98 -0.51 6.12
CA ILE A 303 24.58 -0.38 4.71
C ILE A 303 23.46 0.67 4.56
N ASN A 304 22.53 0.75 5.50
CA ASN A 304 21.48 1.76 5.47
C ASN A 304 22.04 3.18 5.59
N ILE A 305 22.89 3.41 6.58
CA ILE A 305 23.49 4.72 6.88
C ILE A 305 24.37 5.22 5.72
N PHE A 306 25.15 4.35 5.10
CA PHE A 306 26.14 4.77 4.09
C PHE A 306 25.68 4.63 2.63
N LEU A 307 24.68 3.78 2.35
CA LEU A 307 24.24 3.48 0.98
C LEU A 307 22.74 3.69 0.79
N ILE A 308 21.88 2.99 1.55
CA ILE A 308 20.44 2.95 1.22
C ILE A 308 19.75 4.29 1.46
N ILE A 309 20.05 4.98 2.58
CA ILE A 309 19.50 6.32 2.86
C ILE A 309 19.87 7.32 1.74
N PRO A 310 21.16 7.47 1.38
CA PRO A 310 21.57 8.28 0.21
C PRO A 310 20.87 7.92 -1.10
N ILE A 311 20.83 6.63 -1.44
CA ILE A 311 20.19 6.12 -2.67
C ILE A 311 18.69 6.46 -2.67
N SER A 312 18.02 6.29 -1.53
CA SER A 312 16.61 6.66 -1.36
C SER A 312 16.38 8.15 -1.58
N GLY A 313 17.27 9.02 -1.07
CA GLY A 313 17.20 10.47 -1.30
C GLY A 313 17.35 10.87 -2.77
N TYR A 314 18.28 10.25 -3.49
CA TYR A 314 18.43 10.48 -4.93
C TYR A 314 17.23 9.96 -5.72
N LEU A 315 16.75 8.75 -5.41
CA LEU A 315 15.54 8.21 -6.04
C LEU A 315 14.32 9.09 -5.78
N TYR A 316 14.13 9.55 -4.55
CA TYR A 316 13.10 10.51 -4.19
C TYR A 316 13.21 11.79 -5.04
N SER A 317 14.42 12.34 -5.15
CA SER A 317 14.68 13.56 -5.93
C SER A 317 14.43 13.36 -7.42
N ALA A 318 14.86 12.22 -7.98
CA ALA A 318 14.67 11.84 -9.38
C ALA A 318 13.20 11.64 -9.73
N VAL A 319 12.46 10.87 -8.90
CA VAL A 319 11.02 10.67 -9.06
C VAL A 319 10.33 12.02 -9.03
N ALA A 320 10.63 12.84 -8.03
CA ALA A 320 9.98 14.14 -7.94
C ALA A 320 10.30 15.09 -9.10
N TRP A 321 11.55 15.12 -9.57
CA TRP A 321 11.94 15.90 -10.75
C TRP A 321 11.18 15.44 -11.99
N PHE A 322 11.10 14.12 -12.20
CA PHE A 322 10.38 13.53 -13.33
C PHE A 322 8.91 13.96 -13.34
N PHE A 323 8.24 13.90 -12.19
CA PHE A 323 6.85 14.32 -12.08
C PHE A 323 6.66 15.83 -12.21
N SER A 324 7.53 16.65 -11.62
CA SER A 324 7.45 18.11 -11.77
C SER A 324 7.60 18.54 -13.23
N ASN A 325 8.45 17.87 -14.01
CA ASN A 325 8.62 18.16 -15.43
C ASN A 325 7.47 17.64 -16.30
N LEU A 326 6.88 16.50 -15.97
CA LEU A 326 5.74 15.97 -16.73
C LEU A 326 4.43 16.69 -16.42
N TYR A 327 4.21 17.10 -15.17
CA TYR A 327 2.97 17.73 -14.74
C TYR A 327 2.81 19.15 -15.30
N THR A 328 3.90 19.87 -15.54
CA THR A 328 3.89 21.29 -15.91
C THR A 328 3.57 21.56 -17.40
N ASN A 329 3.51 20.53 -18.24
CA ASN A 329 3.20 20.65 -19.67
C ASN A 329 2.01 19.72 -20.05
N PRO A 330 1.04 20.19 -20.85
CA PRO A 330 -0.07 19.39 -21.37
C PRO A 330 0.31 18.02 -21.96
N PHE A 331 1.42 17.92 -22.69
CA PHE A 331 1.89 16.66 -23.25
C PHE A 331 2.35 15.67 -22.17
N GLY A 332 3.08 16.16 -21.17
CA GLY A 332 3.54 15.32 -20.06
C GLY A 332 2.37 14.82 -19.22
N ALA A 333 1.36 15.67 -18.98
CA ALA A 333 0.11 15.28 -18.32
C ALA A 333 -0.65 14.20 -19.13
N PHE A 334 -0.71 14.32 -20.46
CA PHE A 334 -1.32 13.31 -21.34
C PHE A 334 -0.61 11.95 -21.27
N VAL A 335 0.73 11.94 -21.35
CA VAL A 335 1.53 10.71 -21.24
C VAL A 335 1.33 10.04 -19.88
N LEU A 336 1.36 10.84 -18.81
CA LEU A 336 1.20 10.36 -17.45
C LEU A 336 -0.20 9.76 -17.21
N SER A 337 -1.24 10.40 -17.73
CA SER A 337 -2.62 9.88 -17.74
C SER A 337 -2.72 8.53 -18.45
N THR A 338 -2.10 8.45 -19.63
CA THR A 338 -2.17 7.26 -20.50
C THR A 338 -1.48 6.06 -19.86
N ILE A 339 -0.27 6.25 -19.33
CA ILE A 339 0.47 5.20 -18.63
C ILE A 339 -0.31 4.72 -17.41
N PHE A 340 -0.90 5.65 -16.66
CA PHE A 340 -1.69 5.29 -15.50
C PHE A 340 -2.95 4.49 -15.90
N LEU A 341 -3.70 4.92 -16.92
CA LEU A 341 -4.90 4.22 -17.37
C LEU A 341 -4.58 2.78 -17.81
N LEU A 342 -3.51 2.61 -18.58
CA LEU A 342 -3.03 1.30 -19.01
C LEU A 342 -2.64 0.42 -17.80
N SER A 343 -1.96 1.02 -16.84
CA SER A 343 -1.60 0.40 -15.57
C SER A 343 -2.83 0.01 -14.72
N VAL A 344 -3.93 0.77 -14.80
CA VAL A 344 -5.22 0.41 -14.18
C VAL A 344 -5.82 -0.82 -14.85
N SER A 345 -5.83 -0.88 -16.18
CA SER A 345 -6.32 -2.04 -16.93
C SER A 345 -5.57 -3.33 -16.58
N PHE A 346 -4.24 -3.23 -16.35
CA PHE A 346 -3.43 -4.35 -15.88
C PHE A 346 -3.41 -4.51 -14.37
N GLY A 347 -4.15 -3.69 -13.61
CA GLY A 347 -4.21 -3.71 -12.15
C GLY A 347 -2.86 -3.52 -11.45
N VAL A 348 -1.85 -2.96 -12.12
CA VAL A 348 -0.51 -2.67 -11.57
C VAL A 348 -0.40 -1.24 -11.03
N HIS A 349 -1.46 -0.44 -11.19
CA HIS A 349 -1.56 0.93 -10.70
C HIS A 349 -1.42 1.08 -9.19
N GLN A 350 -1.69 0.02 -8.44
CA GLN A 350 -1.46 -0.04 -6.99
C GLN A 350 0.03 0.11 -6.63
N GLY A 351 0.93 -0.17 -7.58
CA GLY A 351 2.36 0.11 -7.44
C GLY A 351 2.72 1.60 -7.44
N PHE A 352 1.82 2.51 -7.84
CA PHE A 352 2.11 3.94 -7.83
C PHE A 352 1.86 4.59 -6.45
N VAL A 353 1.36 3.83 -5.47
CA VAL A 353 1.09 4.34 -4.11
C VAL A 353 2.30 5.03 -3.46
N PRO A 354 3.53 4.48 -3.51
CA PRO A 354 4.71 5.16 -2.98
C PRO A 354 4.99 6.50 -3.67
N ILE A 355 4.72 6.58 -4.97
CA ILE A 355 4.92 7.78 -5.77
C ILE A 355 3.94 8.88 -5.34
N TYR A 356 2.68 8.54 -5.09
CA TYR A 356 1.69 9.50 -4.58
C TYR A 356 2.10 10.08 -3.23
N ALA A 357 2.57 9.22 -2.32
CA ALA A 357 3.04 9.66 -1.01
C ALA A 357 4.20 10.65 -1.13
N ILE A 358 5.16 10.37 -2.03
CA ILE A 358 6.29 11.25 -2.33
C ILE A 358 5.85 12.60 -2.90
N LEU A 359 4.89 12.59 -3.83
CA LEU A 359 4.39 13.83 -4.46
C LEU A 359 3.64 14.72 -3.48
N ILE A 360 2.79 14.13 -2.63
CA ILE A 360 2.11 14.84 -1.56
C ILE A 360 3.14 15.43 -0.59
N GLU A 361 4.16 14.66 -0.22
CA GLU A 361 5.19 15.13 0.71
C GLU A 361 5.99 16.31 0.14
N LYS A 362 6.32 16.28 -1.15
CA LYS A 362 7.14 17.32 -1.78
C LYS A 362 6.36 18.55 -2.20
N THR A 363 5.19 18.35 -2.78
CA THR A 363 4.44 19.43 -3.45
C THR A 363 3.20 19.87 -2.67
N GLY A 364 2.86 19.17 -1.58
CA GLY A 364 1.65 19.42 -0.79
C GLY A 364 0.36 18.92 -1.44
N VAL A 365 0.41 18.54 -2.72
CA VAL A 365 -0.72 18.04 -3.50
C VAL A 365 -0.33 16.74 -4.21
N ASN A 366 -1.32 15.92 -4.56
CA ASN A 366 -1.10 14.82 -5.48
C ASN A 366 -1.48 15.27 -6.89
N GLY A 367 -0.54 15.86 -7.65
CA GLY A 367 -0.79 16.35 -9.01
C GLY A 367 -1.28 15.27 -9.99
N LEU A 368 -1.12 13.98 -9.65
CA LEU A 368 -1.70 12.88 -10.39
C LEU A 368 -3.22 12.80 -10.21
N PHE A 369 -3.77 12.94 -9.00
CA PHE A 369 -5.22 12.73 -8.79
C PHE A 369 -6.16 13.65 -9.60
N PRO A 370 -5.88 14.95 -9.79
CA PRO A 370 -6.67 15.83 -10.66
C PRO A 370 -6.63 15.40 -12.13
N ILE A 371 -5.49 14.91 -12.61
CA ILE A 371 -5.31 14.36 -13.95
C ILE A 371 -6.06 13.01 -14.11
N LEU A 372 -6.25 12.30 -13.00
CA LEU A 372 -6.86 10.97 -12.92
C LEU A 372 -8.36 10.96 -12.60
N LEU A 373 -8.93 12.10 -12.20
CA LEU A 373 -10.37 12.26 -12.03
C LEU A 373 -11.02 12.23 -13.41
N ARG A 374 -11.63 11.08 -13.71
CA ARG A 374 -12.60 10.91 -14.78
C ARG A 374 -13.64 12.04 -14.66
N PHE A 375 -13.61 13.03 -15.54
CA PHE A 375 -14.78 13.89 -15.76
C PHE A 375 -15.93 12.95 -16.16
N PRO A 376 -17.01 12.86 -15.37
CA PRO A 376 -18.24 12.31 -15.90
C PRO A 376 -18.75 13.36 -16.89
N VAL A 377 -18.59 13.08 -18.18
CA VAL A 377 -19.47 13.63 -19.20
C VAL A 377 -20.64 12.68 -19.32
#